data_AF-W7Q2Q3-F1
#
_entry.id   AF-W7Q2Q3-F1
#
_cell.length_a   1.000
_cell.length_b   1.000
_cell.length_c   1.000
_cell.angle_alpha   90.00
_cell.angle_beta   90.00
_cell.angle_gamma   90.00
#
_symmetry.space_group_name_H-M   'P 1'
#
loop_
_entity.id
_entity.type
_entity.pdbx_description
1 polymer ?
#
loop_
_entity_poly.entity_id
_entity_poly.type
_entity_poly.pdbx_seq_one_letter_code
_entity_poly.pdbx_strand_id
1 'polypeptide(L)'
;MGELNLADAGNLDRRITALCPDMPSDIRRDLLPLLEGNLQHVDSLRGVSRKLDIEHREWVICVGRGFDFLHLPNTALIVGPYSPDLSEPIGTAAAIIDANMKAGRIPEDGFLLLASTPYQEVGVDRARAEMKSHFLTEFAIQVIHREHPQLAKRMLQRTAVVHWPSRRLELLSDV
;
A
#
# COMPACT_ATOMS: atom_id res chain seq x y z
N MET A 1 -19.89 -3.97 22.52
CA MET A 1 -18.75 -4.91 22.52
C MET A 1 -17.73 -4.37 23.50
N GLY A 2 -17.27 -5.18 24.47
CA GLY A 2 -16.34 -4.72 25.51
C GLY A 2 -14.94 -4.49 24.94
N GLU A 3 -14.28 -3.40 25.37
CA GLU A 3 -12.88 -3.15 25.03
C GLU A 3 -11.99 -4.25 25.65
N LEU A 4 -11.11 -4.82 24.83
CA LEU A 4 -10.06 -5.74 25.28
C LEU A 4 -8.90 -4.94 25.87
N ASN A 5 -8.38 -5.36 27.02
CA ASN A 5 -7.22 -4.74 27.65
C ASN A 5 -6.11 -5.77 27.90
N LEU A 6 -4.93 -5.33 28.36
CA LEU A 6 -3.79 -6.21 28.64
C LEU A 6 -4.11 -7.38 29.59
N ALA A 7 -5.05 -7.21 30.53
CA ALA A 7 -5.44 -8.26 31.45
C ALA A 7 -6.23 -9.40 30.78
N ASP A 8 -6.82 -9.15 29.60
CA ASP A 8 -7.50 -10.16 28.78
C ASP A 8 -6.52 -11.03 27.96
N ALA A 9 -5.23 -10.69 27.89
CA ALA A 9 -4.25 -11.39 27.07
C ALA A 9 -4.24 -12.92 27.33
N GLY A 10 -4.25 -13.32 28.60
CA GLY A 10 -4.26 -14.74 29.00
C GLY A 10 -5.54 -15.50 28.63
N ASN A 11 -6.59 -14.81 28.18
CA ASN A 11 -7.86 -15.41 27.76
C ASN A 11 -8.11 -15.32 26.24
N LEU A 12 -7.16 -14.80 25.46
CA LEU A 12 -7.32 -14.60 24.01
C LEU A 12 -7.61 -15.91 23.28
N ASP A 13 -6.90 -17.00 23.58
CA ASP A 13 -7.11 -18.31 22.95
C ASP A 13 -8.54 -18.83 23.14
N ARG A 14 -9.05 -18.73 24.37
CA ARG A 14 -10.44 -19.12 24.70
C ARG A 14 -11.46 -18.26 23.96
N ARG A 15 -11.22 -16.95 23.87
CA ARG A 15 -12.11 -16.01 23.17
C ARG A 15 -12.12 -16.27 21.66
N ILE A 16 -10.97 -16.53 21.04
CA ILE A 16 -10.87 -16.88 19.61
C ILE A 16 -11.60 -18.20 19.35
N THR A 17 -11.42 -19.19 20.22
CA THR A 17 -12.12 -20.49 20.10
C THR A 17 -13.65 -20.31 20.20
N ALA A 18 -14.13 -19.40 21.05
CA ALA A 18 -15.55 -19.10 21.15
C ALA A 18 -16.10 -18.33 19.93
N LEU A 19 -15.32 -17.40 19.38
CA LEU A 19 -15.73 -16.57 18.23
C LEU A 19 -15.58 -17.29 16.89
N CYS A 20 -14.63 -18.20 16.79
CA CYS A 20 -14.29 -18.95 15.59
C CYS A 20 -14.06 -20.43 15.95
N PRO A 21 -15.12 -21.17 16.32
CA PRO A 21 -15.00 -22.55 16.79
C PRO A 21 -14.43 -23.50 15.73
N ASP A 22 -14.65 -23.20 14.45
CA ASP A 22 -14.17 -24.00 13.33
C ASP A 22 -12.71 -23.68 12.92
N MET A 23 -12.04 -22.76 13.62
CA MET A 23 -10.65 -22.39 13.31
C MET A 23 -9.69 -23.54 13.66
N PRO A 24 -8.88 -24.03 12.69
CA PRO A 24 -7.86 -25.05 12.97
C PRO A 24 -6.88 -24.60 14.06
N SER A 25 -6.47 -25.53 14.91
CA SER A 25 -5.60 -25.24 16.06
C SER A 25 -4.25 -24.63 15.66
N ASP A 26 -3.68 -25.03 14.52
CA ASP A 26 -2.42 -24.47 14.02
C ASP A 26 -2.57 -23.00 13.61
N ILE A 27 -3.66 -22.67 12.89
CA ILE A 27 -3.96 -21.28 12.52
C ILE A 27 -4.18 -20.41 13.76
N ARG A 28 -4.88 -20.94 14.77
CA ARG A 28 -5.10 -20.24 16.04
C ARG A 28 -3.78 -19.99 16.78
N ARG A 29 -2.89 -21.00 16.82
CA ARG A 29 -1.55 -20.87 17.41
C ARG A 29 -0.75 -19.77 16.73
N ASP A 30 -0.82 -19.69 15.40
CA ASP A 30 -0.08 -18.70 14.63
C ASP A 30 -0.68 -17.29 14.75
N LEU A 31 -2.00 -17.17 14.95
CA LEU A 31 -2.71 -15.90 15.14
C LEU A 31 -2.50 -15.28 16.53
N LEU A 32 -2.36 -16.11 17.57
CA LEU A 32 -2.28 -15.65 18.96
C LEU A 32 -1.19 -14.60 19.22
N PRO A 33 0.08 -14.79 18.80
CA PRO A 33 1.13 -13.81 19.01
C PRO A 33 0.84 -12.45 18.35
N LEU A 34 0.13 -12.43 17.21
CA LEU A 34 -0.24 -11.19 16.52
C LEU A 34 -1.28 -10.40 17.33
N LEU A 35 -2.25 -11.09 17.93
CA LEU A 35 -3.28 -10.47 18.74
C LEU A 35 -2.72 -9.96 20.07
N GLU A 36 -1.84 -10.73 20.72
CA GLU A 36 -1.13 -10.30 21.92
C GLU A 36 -0.25 -9.07 21.65
N GLY A 37 0.52 -9.08 20.55
CA GLY A 37 1.32 -7.94 20.13
C GLY A 37 0.48 -6.70 19.81
N ASN A 38 -0.65 -6.87 19.11
CA ASN A 38 -1.58 -5.78 18.83
C ASN A 38 -2.22 -5.23 20.10
N LEU A 39 -2.55 -6.08 21.07
CA LEU A 39 -3.12 -5.68 22.35
C LEU A 39 -2.11 -4.83 23.15
N GLN A 40 -0.84 -5.26 23.20
CA GLN A 40 0.25 -4.49 23.80
C GLN A 40 0.46 -3.15 23.09
N HIS A 41 0.46 -3.15 21.75
CA HIS A 41 0.61 -1.94 20.96
C HIS A 41 -0.53 -0.95 21.21
N VAL A 42 -1.79 -1.39 21.16
CA VAL A 42 -2.96 -0.55 21.45
C VAL A 42 -2.90 0.01 22.87
N ASP A 43 -2.51 -0.80 23.85
CA ASP A 43 -2.39 -0.35 25.23
C ASP A 43 -1.31 0.73 25.41
N SER A 44 -0.14 0.56 24.78
CA SER A 44 0.91 1.58 24.76
C SER A 44 0.49 2.92 24.13
N LEU A 45 -0.58 2.91 23.34
CA LEU A 45 -1.17 4.10 22.72
C LEU A 45 -2.38 4.65 23.52
N ARG A 46 -2.84 3.99 24.59
CA ARG A 46 -3.92 4.50 25.44
C ARG A 46 -3.45 5.75 26.19
N GLY A 47 -4.26 6.81 26.16
CA GLY A 47 -3.93 8.09 26.81
C GLY A 47 -3.01 9.00 25.99
N VAL A 48 -2.43 8.51 24.89
CA VAL A 48 -1.86 9.39 23.87
C VAL A 48 -3.01 10.10 23.19
N SER A 49 -3.02 11.44 23.24
CA SER A 49 -3.90 12.24 22.38
C SER A 49 -3.49 11.95 20.95
N ARG A 50 -4.14 10.98 20.32
CA ARG A 50 -4.09 10.82 18.88
C ARG A 50 -4.73 12.11 18.34
N LYS A 51 -3.89 13.08 17.95
CA LYS A 51 -4.17 13.78 16.71
C LYS A 51 -4.18 12.69 15.67
N LEU A 52 -5.34 12.10 15.50
CA LEU A 52 -5.68 11.28 14.38
C LEU A 52 -5.35 12.16 13.18
N ASP A 53 -4.15 12.02 12.63
CA ASP A 53 -3.82 12.47 11.27
C ASP A 53 -4.59 11.49 10.34
N ILE A 54 -5.92 11.46 10.49
CA ILE A 54 -6.89 10.85 9.56
C ILE A 54 -6.89 11.65 8.26
N GLU A 55 -6.18 12.78 8.23
CA GLU A 55 -5.88 13.49 7.00
C GLU A 55 -4.94 12.63 6.14
N HIS A 56 -5.57 11.83 5.30
CA HIS A 56 -5.02 11.26 4.08
C HIS A 56 -4.34 12.39 3.29
N ARG A 57 -3.00 12.33 3.22
CA ARG A 57 -2.11 13.23 2.48
C ARG A 57 -1.30 12.45 1.45
N GLU A 58 -1.83 11.32 0.99
CA GLU A 58 -1.16 10.52 -0.03
C GLU A 58 -1.03 11.39 -1.29
N TRP A 59 0.18 11.42 -1.84
CA TRP A 59 0.53 12.16 -3.06
C TRP A 59 1.31 11.29 -4.05
N VAL A 60 1.49 10.00 -3.73
CA VAL A 60 2.14 9.01 -4.58
C VAL A 60 1.15 7.88 -4.89
N ILE A 61 1.01 7.51 -6.16
CA ILE A 61 0.35 6.28 -6.60
C ILE A 61 1.45 5.29 -6.98
N CYS A 62 1.51 4.16 -6.28
CA CYS A 62 2.47 3.09 -6.51
C CYS A 62 1.77 1.91 -7.18
N VAL A 63 2.22 1.50 -8.37
CA VAL A 63 1.60 0.38 -9.12
C VAL A 63 2.58 -0.77 -9.25
N GLY A 64 2.18 -1.97 -8.84
CA GLY A 64 3.03 -3.17 -8.88
C GLY A 64 3.57 -3.55 -7.51
N ARG A 65 4.87 -3.87 -7.40
CA ARG A 65 5.51 -4.30 -6.13
C ARG A 65 6.91 -3.72 -5.95
N GLY A 66 7.45 -3.87 -4.74
CA GLY A 66 8.81 -3.43 -4.39
C GLY A 66 8.84 -2.08 -3.66
N PHE A 67 7.70 -1.65 -3.12
CA PHE A 67 7.54 -0.39 -2.39
C PHE A 67 7.77 -0.52 -0.89
N ASP A 68 8.47 -1.58 -0.43
CA ASP A 68 8.68 -1.85 1.00
C ASP A 68 9.41 -0.70 1.73
N PHE A 69 10.08 0.18 0.99
CA PHE A 69 10.72 1.39 1.52
C PHE A 69 9.74 2.53 1.83
N LEU A 70 8.56 2.59 1.19
CA LEU A 70 7.51 3.58 1.43
C LEU A 70 6.64 3.13 2.61
N HIS A 71 7.22 3.14 3.81
CA HIS A 71 6.57 2.72 5.05
C HIS A 71 5.98 3.88 5.86
N LEU A 72 6.12 5.12 5.38
CA LEU A 72 5.52 6.29 6.02
C LEU A 72 4.00 6.25 5.82
N PRO A 73 3.21 6.28 6.90
CA PRO A 73 1.75 6.37 6.81
C PRO A 73 1.30 7.56 5.96
N ASN A 74 0.14 7.44 5.30
CA ASN A 74 -0.50 8.50 4.53
C ASN A 74 0.38 9.15 3.43
N THR A 75 1.38 8.41 2.90
CA THR A 75 2.30 8.92 1.87
C THR A 75 1.96 8.40 0.47
N ALA A 76 1.62 7.11 0.35
CA ALA A 76 1.43 6.45 -0.93
C ALA A 76 0.21 5.51 -0.94
N LEU A 77 -0.47 5.45 -2.09
CA LEU A 77 -1.50 4.47 -2.41
C LEU A 77 -0.87 3.33 -3.20
N ILE A 78 -0.83 2.12 -2.64
CA ILE A 78 -0.19 0.96 -3.27
C ILE A 78 -1.24 0.08 -3.94
N VAL A 79 -1.21 0.06 -5.27
CA VAL A 79 -2.04 -0.81 -6.12
C VAL A 79 -1.25 -2.07 -6.47
N GLY A 80 -1.57 -3.15 -5.75
CA GLY A 80 -0.96 -4.46 -5.98
C GLY A 80 -1.44 -5.13 -7.28
N PRO A 81 -0.63 -6.00 -7.90
CA PRO A 81 -0.90 -6.56 -9.22
C PRO A 81 -1.88 -7.75 -9.22
N TYR A 82 -2.64 -7.98 -8.13
CA TYR A 82 -3.44 -9.19 -7.95
C TYR A 82 -4.89 -9.05 -8.41
N SER A 83 -5.33 -7.84 -8.76
CA SER A 83 -6.65 -7.63 -9.35
C SER A 83 -6.63 -8.00 -10.85
N PRO A 84 -7.63 -8.74 -11.37
CA PRO A 84 -7.76 -9.01 -12.80
C PRO A 84 -8.04 -7.74 -13.62
N ASP A 85 -8.67 -6.72 -13.01
CA ASP A 85 -8.77 -5.37 -13.57
C ASP A 85 -8.06 -4.39 -12.64
N LEU A 86 -6.98 -3.80 -13.13
CA LEU A 86 -6.23 -2.78 -12.41
C LEU A 86 -6.80 -1.38 -12.64
N SER A 87 -7.72 -1.19 -13.59
CA SER A 87 -8.28 0.12 -13.92
C SER A 87 -9.04 0.71 -12.73
N GLU A 88 -9.95 -0.05 -12.14
CA GLU A 88 -10.76 0.38 -10.99
C GLU A 88 -9.93 0.86 -9.78
N PRO A 89 -8.93 0.08 -9.28
CA PRO A 89 -8.13 0.55 -8.15
C PRO A 89 -7.22 1.73 -8.52
N ILE A 90 -6.75 1.84 -9.76
CA ILE A 90 -5.98 3.00 -10.23
C ILE A 90 -6.86 4.25 -10.28
N GLY A 91 -8.07 4.14 -10.84
CA GLY A 91 -9.06 5.22 -10.88
C GLY A 91 -9.45 5.67 -9.47
N THR A 92 -9.69 4.72 -8.56
CA THR A 92 -9.96 5.01 -7.15
C THR A 92 -8.81 5.76 -6.50
N ALA A 93 -7.57 5.34 -6.74
CA ALA A 93 -6.40 6.04 -6.22
C ALA A 93 -6.30 7.47 -6.76
N ALA A 94 -6.52 7.67 -8.06
CA ALA A 94 -6.56 8.99 -8.68
C ALA A 94 -7.67 9.89 -8.10
N ALA A 95 -8.85 9.34 -7.85
CA ALA A 95 -9.95 10.06 -7.22
C ALA A 95 -9.60 10.53 -5.79
N ILE A 96 -8.87 9.71 -5.02
CA ILE A 96 -8.39 10.08 -3.68
C ILE A 96 -7.39 11.24 -3.78
N ILE A 97 -6.41 11.18 -4.70
CA ILE A 97 -5.45 12.28 -4.92
C ILE A 97 -6.17 13.58 -5.31
N ASP A 98 -7.11 13.52 -6.27
CA ASP A 98 -7.88 14.69 -6.71
C ASP A 98 -8.68 15.30 -5.56
N ALA A 99 -9.31 14.46 -4.73
CA ALA A 99 -10.04 14.90 -3.53
C ALA A 99 -9.10 15.49 -2.46
N ASN A 100 -7.87 14.99 -2.32
CA ASN A 100 -6.86 15.54 -1.42
C ASN A 100 -6.41 16.93 -1.89
N MET A 101 -6.16 17.11 -3.20
CA MET A 101 -5.80 18.41 -3.79
C MET A 101 -6.90 19.44 -3.61
N LYS A 102 -8.15 19.09 -3.97
CA LYS A 102 -9.32 19.99 -3.84
C LYS A 102 -9.59 20.42 -2.39
N ALA A 103 -9.26 19.57 -1.43
CA ALA A 103 -9.38 19.87 -0.01
C ALA A 103 -8.18 20.68 0.54
N GLY A 104 -7.17 20.99 -0.29
CA GLY A 104 -5.94 21.66 0.14
C GLY A 104 -5.05 20.82 1.05
N ARG A 105 -5.25 19.50 1.09
CA ARG A 105 -4.49 18.57 1.95
C ARG A 105 -3.11 18.24 1.41
N ILE A 106 -2.98 18.29 0.09
CA ILE A 106 -1.69 18.21 -0.62
C ILE A 106 -1.59 19.39 -1.59
N PRO A 107 -0.37 19.88 -1.91
CA PRO A 107 -0.19 20.94 -2.88
C PRO A 107 -0.77 20.59 -4.25
N GLU A 108 -1.15 21.62 -4.98
CA GLU A 108 -1.71 21.51 -6.33
C GLU A 108 -0.62 21.47 -7.43
N ASP A 109 0.64 21.22 -7.07
CA ASP A 109 1.78 21.20 -7.99
C ASP A 109 2.00 19.83 -8.66
N GLY A 110 1.40 18.77 -8.12
CA GLY A 110 1.33 17.47 -8.79
C GLY A 110 1.32 16.29 -7.85
N PHE A 111 1.37 15.11 -8.44
CA PHE A 111 1.47 13.85 -7.72
C PHE A 111 2.40 12.90 -8.49
N LEU A 112 3.01 11.95 -7.78
CA LEU A 112 3.93 10.99 -8.38
C LEU A 112 3.19 9.69 -8.71
N LEU A 113 3.23 9.25 -9.96
CA LEU A 113 2.93 7.88 -10.36
C LEU A 113 4.26 7.11 -10.45
N LEU A 114 4.43 6.09 -9.61
CA LEU A 114 5.60 5.21 -9.62
C LEU A 114 5.17 3.78 -9.88
N ALA A 115 5.55 3.21 -11.03
CA ALA A 115 5.34 1.79 -11.29
C ALA A 115 6.63 1.00 -11.07
N SER A 116 6.54 -0.15 -10.41
CA SER A 116 7.68 -1.03 -10.24
C SER A 116 7.38 -2.51 -10.20
N THR A 117 8.31 -3.29 -10.74
CA THR A 117 8.29 -4.75 -10.69
C THR A 117 9.61 -5.27 -10.12
N PRO A 118 9.57 -6.22 -9.15
CA PRO A 118 10.76 -6.83 -8.62
C PRO A 118 11.33 -7.90 -9.56
N TYR A 119 12.65 -8.05 -9.56
CA TYR A 119 13.39 -9.15 -10.18
C TYR A 119 14.40 -9.75 -9.18
N GLN A 120 14.76 -11.01 -9.38
CA GLN A 120 15.73 -11.74 -8.57
C GLN A 120 17.06 -11.91 -9.31
N GLU A 121 17.02 -12.25 -10.60
CA GLU A 121 18.22 -12.54 -11.38
C GLU A 121 18.45 -11.51 -12.49
N VAL A 122 19.71 -11.14 -12.70
CA VAL A 122 20.08 -10.29 -13.83
C VAL A 122 19.94 -11.10 -15.13
N GLY A 123 19.51 -10.44 -16.21
CA GLY A 123 19.28 -11.06 -17.51
C GLY A 123 17.79 -11.08 -17.86
N VAL A 124 17.25 -12.26 -18.19
CA VAL A 124 15.87 -12.42 -18.67
C VAL A 124 14.84 -11.96 -17.64
N ASP A 125 15.07 -12.25 -16.36
CA ASP A 125 14.16 -11.87 -15.28
C ASP A 125 14.11 -10.34 -15.10
N ARG A 126 15.26 -9.67 -15.05
CA ARG A 126 15.34 -8.20 -15.11
C ARG A 126 14.63 -7.64 -16.35
N ALA A 127 14.90 -8.15 -17.55
CA ALA A 127 14.27 -7.66 -18.79
C ALA A 127 12.74 -7.79 -18.75
N ARG A 128 12.23 -8.88 -18.18
CA ARG A 128 10.78 -9.08 -17.95
C ARG A 128 10.23 -8.06 -16.94
N ALA A 129 10.97 -7.80 -15.86
CA ALA A 129 10.56 -6.81 -14.87
C ALA A 129 10.54 -5.39 -15.45
N GLU A 130 11.50 -5.05 -16.33
CA GLU A 130 11.53 -3.77 -17.04
C GLU A 130 10.30 -3.64 -17.95
N MET A 131 10.02 -4.65 -18.80
CA MET A 131 8.84 -4.66 -19.68
C MET A 131 7.54 -4.53 -18.88
N LYS A 132 7.41 -5.28 -17.78
CA LYS A 132 6.22 -5.22 -16.92
C LYS A 132 6.07 -3.85 -16.26
N SER A 133 7.17 -3.24 -15.82
CA SER A 133 7.13 -1.92 -15.19
C SER A 133 6.71 -0.84 -16.19
N HIS A 134 7.24 -0.87 -17.42
CA HIS A 134 6.78 0.04 -18.50
C HIS A 134 5.30 -0.15 -18.79
N PHE A 135 4.85 -1.40 -18.97
CA PHE A 135 3.43 -1.70 -19.18
C PHE A 135 2.55 -1.14 -18.05
N LEU A 136 2.93 -1.35 -16.79
CA LEU A 136 2.16 -0.84 -15.65
C LEU A 136 2.14 0.69 -15.61
N THR A 137 3.25 1.36 -15.92
CA THR A 137 3.31 2.82 -16.05
C THR A 137 2.35 3.29 -17.13
N GLU A 138 2.47 2.79 -18.35
CA GLU A 138 1.64 3.19 -19.50
C GLU A 138 0.15 2.92 -19.24
N PHE A 139 -0.17 1.75 -18.70
CA PHE A 139 -1.54 1.37 -18.36
C PHE A 139 -2.14 2.33 -17.32
N ALA A 140 -1.41 2.63 -16.24
CA ALA A 140 -1.88 3.55 -15.22
C ALA A 140 -2.05 4.97 -15.77
N ILE A 141 -1.12 5.44 -16.61
CA ILE A 141 -1.23 6.73 -17.30
C ILE A 141 -2.52 6.80 -18.13
N GLN A 142 -2.81 5.76 -18.93
CA GLN A 142 -3.99 5.70 -19.78
C GLN A 142 -5.29 5.74 -18.96
N VAL A 143 -5.36 4.96 -17.88
CA VAL A 143 -6.52 4.95 -16.97
C VAL A 143 -6.74 6.33 -16.35
N ILE A 144 -5.68 6.96 -15.83
CA ILE A 144 -5.77 8.28 -15.19
C ILE A 144 -6.12 9.36 -16.21
N HIS A 145 -5.59 9.32 -17.43
CA HIS A 145 -5.99 10.25 -18.50
C HIS A 145 -7.46 10.11 -18.88
N ARG A 146 -7.97 8.88 -18.95
CA ARG A 146 -9.36 8.60 -19.30
C ARG A 146 -10.33 9.08 -18.22
N GLU A 147 -10.02 8.81 -16.96
CA GLU A 147 -10.96 9.00 -15.84
C GLU A 147 -10.77 10.34 -15.13
N HIS A 148 -9.54 10.86 -15.06
CA HIS A 148 -9.18 12.10 -14.38
C HIS A 148 -8.26 12.99 -15.25
N PRO A 149 -8.74 13.48 -16.41
CA PRO A 149 -7.90 14.16 -17.40
C PRO A 149 -7.22 15.45 -16.92
N GLN A 150 -7.82 16.16 -15.95
CA GLN A 150 -7.20 17.37 -15.39
C GLN A 150 -6.10 17.02 -14.38
N LEU A 151 -6.31 15.99 -13.57
CA LEU A 151 -5.31 15.47 -12.64
C LEU A 151 -4.10 14.92 -13.41
N ALA A 152 -4.35 14.21 -14.51
CA ALA A 152 -3.30 13.61 -15.35
C ALA A 152 -2.25 14.64 -15.85
N LYS A 153 -2.66 15.89 -16.09
CA LYS A 153 -1.75 16.97 -16.51
C LYS A 153 -0.72 17.37 -15.45
N ARG A 154 -0.99 17.02 -14.19
CA ARG A 154 -0.14 17.30 -13.02
C ARG A 154 0.63 16.05 -12.54
N MET A 155 0.54 14.95 -13.30
CA MET A 155 1.18 13.69 -12.95
C MET A 155 2.66 13.72 -13.32
N LEU A 156 3.52 13.39 -12.36
CA LEU A 156 4.92 13.05 -12.60
C LEU A 156 5.02 11.53 -12.67
N GLN A 157 5.47 10.98 -13.80
CA GLN A 157 5.63 9.54 -13.96
C GLN A 157 7.07 9.10 -13.70
N ARG A 158 7.24 7.95 -13.04
CA ARG A 158 8.52 7.25 -12.90
C ARG A 158 8.30 5.76 -13.07
N THR A 159 9.16 5.14 -13.88
CA THR A 159 9.21 3.69 -14.05
C THR A 159 10.45 3.16 -13.36
N ALA A 160 10.33 2.05 -12.64
CA ALA A 160 11.45 1.48 -11.90
C ALA A 160 11.41 -0.04 -11.85
N VAL A 161 12.54 -0.67 -11.57
CA VAL A 161 12.61 -2.09 -11.16
C VAL A 161 13.25 -2.21 -9.80
N VAL A 162 12.92 -3.28 -9.07
CA VAL A 162 13.51 -3.56 -7.75
C VAL A 162 14.30 -4.86 -7.80
N HIS A 163 15.59 -4.79 -7.47
CA HIS A 163 16.35 -6.00 -7.19
C HIS A 163 15.91 -6.56 -5.83
N TRP A 164 15.18 -7.67 -5.84
CA TRP A 164 14.55 -8.24 -4.65
C TRP A 164 15.54 -8.66 -3.56
N PRO A 165 16.67 -9.34 -3.86
CA PRO A 165 17.65 -9.72 -2.86
C PRO A 165 18.28 -8.53 -2.13
N SER A 166 18.65 -7.47 -2.87
CA SER A 166 19.32 -6.30 -2.27
C SER A 166 18.37 -5.14 -1.94
N ARG A 167 17.06 -5.29 -2.20
CA ARG A 167 16.02 -4.25 -2.02
C ARG A 167 16.36 -2.91 -2.68
N ARG A 168 17.07 -2.95 -3.81
CA ARG A 168 17.52 -1.73 -4.52
C ARG A 168 16.52 -1.37 -5.59
N LEU A 169 15.98 -0.16 -5.52
CA LEU A 169 15.17 0.45 -6.58
C LEU A 169 16.10 1.06 -7.64
N GLU A 170 15.87 0.72 -8.91
CA GLU A 170 16.54 1.30 -10.06
C GLU A 170 15.50 2.00 -10.93
N LEU A 171 15.63 3.32 -11.10
CA LEU A 171 14.80 4.08 -12.04
C LEU A 171 15.19 3.69 -13.47
N LEU A 172 14.20 3.42 -14.30
CA LEU A 172 14.38 3.24 -15.73
C LEU A 172 14.28 4.61 -16.41
N SER A 173 15.10 4.81 -17.45
CA SER A 173 14.97 5.98 -18.31
C SER A 173 13.63 5.94 -19.05
N ASP A 174 13.00 7.10 -19.22
CA ASP A 174 11.88 7.22 -20.15
C ASP A 174 12.40 6.92 -21.58
N VAL A 175 11.68 6.06 -22.32
CA VAL A 175 11.97 5.71 -23.72
C VAL A 175 11.51 6.81 -24.66
#